data_AF-A0A1G1FS51-F1
#
_entry.id   AF-A0A1G1FS51-F1
#
_cell.length_a   1.000
_cell.length_b   1.000
_cell.length_c   1.000
_cell.angle_alpha   90.00
_cell.angle_beta   90.00
_cell.angle_gamma   90.00
#
_symmetry.space_group_name_H-M   'P 1'
#
loop_
_entity.id
_entity.type
_entity.pdbx_description
1 polymer ?
#
loop_
_entity_poly.entity_id
_entity_poly.type
_entity_poly.pdbx_seq_one_letter_code
_entity_poly.pdbx_strand_id
1 'polypeptide(L)'
;MKMITLNHVLIVSTVALLSVSSFSRNAVWHDSVTLWSDAAGKSPQKGKVHYNLGASLALRERYDPAEVHFKKALALAPDHKTHSNLGSIYFLQGRMTEAERHFELAIHYNPSSPDVRYNLGLLCLEQARLDEAKHHFHVAVLLDPAFVEALNSLALVAVLQGRFADAERHKEQTKASEPESEQ
;
A
#
# COMPACT_ATOMS: atom_id res chain seq x y z
N MET A 1 -2.47 -1.91 -62.05
CA MET A 1 -1.62 -2.91 -61.36
C MET A 1 -0.70 -2.31 -60.28
N LYS A 2 0.00 -1.18 -60.52
CA LYS A 2 0.92 -0.55 -59.53
C LYS A 2 0.28 0.05 -58.26
N MET A 3 -0.99 0.48 -58.30
CA MET A 3 -1.67 1.03 -57.10
C MET A 3 -2.00 -0.03 -56.05
N ILE A 4 -2.34 -1.26 -56.48
CA ILE A 4 -2.69 -2.37 -55.59
C ILE A 4 -1.44 -2.84 -54.81
N THR A 5 -0.30 -2.91 -55.48
CA THR A 5 0.99 -3.28 -54.85
C THR A 5 1.47 -2.23 -53.85
N LEU A 6 1.29 -0.94 -54.12
CA LEU A 6 1.66 0.13 -53.18
C LEU A 6 0.80 0.08 -51.90
N ASN A 7 -0.49 -0.18 -52.05
CA ASN A 7 -1.41 -0.30 -50.92
C ASN A 7 -1.10 -1.51 -50.03
N HIS A 8 -0.75 -2.66 -50.64
CA HIS A 8 -0.31 -3.84 -49.90
C HIS A 8 0.99 -3.60 -49.12
N VAL A 9 1.98 -2.92 -49.71
CA VAL A 9 3.23 -2.57 -49.03
C VAL A 9 2.99 -1.62 -47.84
N LEU A 10 2.05 -0.69 -47.98
CA LEU A 10 1.68 0.23 -46.89
C LEU A 10 1.00 -0.51 -45.73
N ILE A 11 0.09 -1.45 -46.03
CA ILE A 11 -0.61 -2.24 -45.02
C ILE A 11 0.37 -3.17 -44.29
N VAL A 12 1.27 -3.84 -45.01
CA VAL A 12 2.27 -4.73 -44.40
C VAL A 12 3.25 -3.96 -43.52
N SER A 13 3.71 -2.78 -43.96
CA SER A 13 4.63 -1.96 -43.16
C SER A 13 3.99 -1.38 -41.90
N THR A 14 2.72 -0.94 -41.98
CA THR A 14 1.97 -0.48 -40.80
C THR A 14 1.70 -1.59 -39.80
N VAL A 15 1.31 -2.78 -40.27
CA VAL A 15 1.14 -3.97 -39.40
C VAL A 15 2.47 -4.34 -38.73
N ALA A 16 3.58 -4.37 -39.48
CA ALA A 16 4.89 -4.68 -38.91
C ALA A 16 5.31 -3.66 -37.82
N LEU A 17 5.06 -2.37 -38.04
CA LEU A 17 5.32 -1.32 -37.04
C LEU A 17 4.44 -1.48 -35.79
N LEU A 18 3.17 -1.83 -35.96
CA LEU A 18 2.25 -2.08 -34.84
C LEU A 18 2.60 -3.37 -34.08
N SER A 19 3.06 -4.40 -34.77
CA SER A 19 3.53 -5.64 -34.15
C SER A 19 4.83 -5.43 -33.39
N VAL A 20 5.80 -4.69 -33.94
CA VAL A 20 7.05 -4.35 -33.26
C VAL A 20 6.79 -3.48 -32.03
N SER A 21 5.90 -2.48 -32.14
CA SER A 21 5.54 -1.62 -30.99
C SER A 21 4.72 -2.37 -29.94
N SER A 22 3.87 -3.33 -30.33
CA SER A 22 3.14 -4.18 -29.39
C SER A 22 4.06 -5.20 -28.71
N PHE A 23 5.01 -5.77 -29.45
CA PHE A 23 6.01 -6.69 -28.91
C PHE A 23 6.97 -5.97 -27.98
N SER A 24 7.49 -4.79 -28.36
CA SER A 24 8.36 -3.99 -27.49
C SER A 24 7.59 -3.49 -26.25
N ARG A 25 6.32 -3.13 -26.39
CA ARG A 25 5.45 -2.79 -25.26
C ARG A 25 5.27 -3.96 -24.29
N ASN A 26 4.99 -5.16 -24.80
CA ASN A 26 4.86 -6.37 -23.98
C ASN A 26 6.21 -6.84 -23.39
N ALA A 27 7.32 -6.56 -24.10
CA ALA A 27 8.68 -6.83 -23.69
C ALA A 27 9.33 -5.68 -22.88
N VAL A 28 8.56 -4.67 -22.47
CA VAL A 28 9.00 -3.63 -21.51
C VAL A 28 8.15 -3.68 -20.25
N TRP A 29 6.90 -4.14 -20.33
CA TRP A 29 5.95 -4.23 -19.20
C TRP A 29 5.86 -5.63 -18.58
N HIS A 30 6.99 -6.31 -18.45
CA HIS A 30 7.06 -7.61 -17.78
C HIS A 30 7.01 -7.52 -16.23
N ASP A 31 7.21 -6.32 -15.67
CA ASP A 31 7.07 -6.07 -14.23
C ASP A 31 6.33 -4.74 -13.98
N SER A 32 5.66 -4.64 -12.82
CA SER A 32 4.93 -3.43 -12.45
C SER A 32 5.85 -2.21 -12.36
N VAL A 33 7.10 -2.38 -11.92
CA VAL A 33 8.07 -1.28 -11.84
C VAL A 33 8.38 -0.72 -13.24
N THR A 34 8.61 -1.56 -14.24
CA THR A 34 8.95 -1.10 -15.59
C THR A 34 7.76 -0.44 -16.28
N LEU A 35 6.55 -0.99 -16.10
CA LEU A 35 5.30 -0.38 -16.56
C LEU A 35 5.10 1.03 -15.97
N TRP A 36 5.17 1.16 -14.65
CA TRP A 36 4.92 2.44 -14.00
C TRP A 36 6.06 3.44 -14.19
N SER A 37 7.29 2.97 -14.42
CA SER A 37 8.44 3.82 -14.78
C SER A 37 8.25 4.47 -16.16
N ASP A 38 7.87 3.70 -17.18
CA ASP A 38 7.55 4.22 -18.51
C ASP A 38 6.36 5.21 -18.45
N ALA A 39 5.30 4.86 -17.71
CA ALA A 39 4.17 5.75 -17.49
C ALA A 39 4.58 7.06 -16.80
N ALA A 40 5.50 7.01 -15.83
CA ALA A 40 6.00 8.19 -15.12
C ALA A 40 6.81 9.11 -16.04
N GLY A 41 7.56 8.55 -17.00
CA GLY A 41 8.25 9.30 -18.03
C GLY A 41 7.29 10.02 -18.98
N LYS A 42 6.19 9.35 -19.37
CA LYS A 42 5.18 9.91 -20.30
C LYS A 42 4.18 10.86 -19.63
N SER A 43 3.98 10.75 -18.33
CA SER A 43 2.98 11.53 -17.59
C SER A 43 3.49 11.93 -16.19
N PRO A 44 4.56 12.74 -16.12
CA PRO A 44 5.24 13.05 -14.85
C PRO A 44 4.45 13.94 -13.89
N GLN A 45 3.31 14.50 -14.33
CA GLN A 45 2.44 15.36 -13.53
C GLN A 45 1.18 14.64 -13.02
N LYS A 46 1.08 13.31 -13.22
CA LYS A 46 -0.03 12.51 -12.70
C LYS A 46 0.36 11.83 -11.39
N GLY A 47 -0.19 12.30 -10.27
CA GLY A 47 0.11 11.75 -8.93
C GLY A 47 -0.07 10.23 -8.84
N LYS A 48 -1.15 9.70 -9.43
CA LYS A 48 -1.45 8.25 -9.47
C LYS A 48 -0.34 7.41 -10.10
N VAL A 49 0.36 7.94 -11.10
CA VAL A 49 1.46 7.21 -11.75
C VAL A 49 2.65 7.07 -10.81
N HIS A 50 2.98 8.14 -10.09
CA HIS A 50 4.02 8.11 -9.07
C HIS A 50 3.63 7.26 -7.86
N TYR A 51 2.36 7.29 -7.43
CA TYR A 51 1.86 6.39 -6.38
C TYR A 51 2.07 4.92 -6.77
N ASN A 52 1.63 4.53 -7.97
CA ASN A 52 1.73 3.14 -8.41
C ASN A 52 3.19 2.69 -8.61
N LEU A 53 4.07 3.58 -9.10
CA LEU A 53 5.50 3.30 -9.19
C LEU A 53 6.12 3.13 -7.80
N GLY A 54 5.80 4.02 -6.86
CA GLY A 54 6.23 3.92 -5.47
C GLY A 54 5.78 2.62 -4.82
N ALA A 55 4.51 2.23 -5.00
CA ALA A 55 3.97 0.97 -4.50
C ALA A 55 4.68 -0.25 -5.10
N SER A 56 4.93 -0.23 -6.41
CA SER A 56 5.63 -1.33 -7.10
C SER A 56 7.08 -1.48 -6.62
N LEU A 57 7.76 -0.36 -6.36
CA LEU A 57 9.10 -0.36 -5.78
C LEU A 57 9.11 -0.85 -4.34
N ALA A 58 8.14 -0.44 -3.52
CA ALA A 58 7.98 -0.88 -2.14
C ALA A 58 7.73 -2.39 -2.04
N LEU A 59 6.93 -2.96 -2.93
CA LEU A 59 6.71 -4.41 -3.04
C LEU A 59 7.97 -5.20 -3.40
N ARG A 60 8.99 -4.53 -3.95
CA ARG A 60 10.31 -5.09 -4.22
C ARG A 60 11.34 -4.68 -3.16
N GLU A 61 10.88 -4.16 -2.01
CA GLU A 61 11.69 -3.67 -0.90
C GLU A 61 12.67 -2.55 -1.28
N ARG A 62 12.44 -1.89 -2.43
CA ARG A 62 13.23 -0.76 -2.90
C ARG A 62 12.68 0.52 -2.28
N TYR A 63 12.89 0.67 -0.98
CA TYR A 63 12.28 1.71 -0.16
C TYR A 63 12.71 3.14 -0.52
N ASP A 64 14.00 3.39 -0.74
CA ASP A 64 14.48 4.73 -1.08
C ASP A 64 13.88 5.30 -2.38
N PRO A 65 13.87 4.56 -3.51
CA PRO A 65 13.19 5.07 -4.71
C PRO A 65 11.67 5.08 -4.57
N ALA A 66 11.08 4.21 -3.74
CA ALA A 66 9.65 4.26 -3.45
C ALA A 66 9.27 5.55 -2.70
N GLU A 67 10.06 5.96 -1.71
CA GLU A 67 9.90 7.22 -0.96
C GLU A 67 9.89 8.42 -1.91
N VAL A 68 10.81 8.49 -2.86
CA VAL A 68 10.89 9.58 -3.84
C VAL A 68 9.57 9.69 -4.64
N HIS A 69 9.06 8.56 -5.11
CA HIS A 69 7.83 8.54 -5.90
C HIS A 69 6.58 8.81 -5.06
N PHE A 70 6.50 8.31 -3.82
CA PHE A 70 5.40 8.66 -2.94
C PHE A 70 5.40 10.14 -2.55
N LYS A 71 6.56 10.74 -2.24
CA LYS A 71 6.65 12.19 -2.01
C LYS A 71 6.18 13.00 -3.22
N LYS A 72 6.56 12.57 -4.43
CA LYS A 72 6.09 13.22 -5.65
C LYS A 72 4.59 13.05 -5.88
N ALA A 73 4.04 11.87 -5.59
CA ALA A 73 2.60 11.63 -5.65
C ALA A 73 1.84 12.57 -4.70
N LEU A 74 2.31 12.70 -3.45
CA LEU A 74 1.74 13.59 -2.45
C LEU A 74 1.85 15.07 -2.84
N ALA A 75 2.96 15.49 -3.45
CA ALA A 75 3.11 16.86 -3.94
C ALA A 75 2.11 17.21 -5.06
N LEU A 76 1.67 16.21 -5.83
CA LEU A 76 0.70 16.38 -6.92
C LEU A 76 -0.76 16.24 -6.44
N ALA A 77 -1.01 15.30 -5.53
CA ALA A 77 -2.32 15.02 -4.96
C ALA A 77 -2.14 14.35 -3.59
N PRO A 78 -2.26 15.11 -2.47
CA PRO A 78 -2.24 14.52 -1.14
C PRO A 78 -3.40 13.56 -0.93
N ASP A 79 -3.14 12.39 -0.33
CA ASP A 79 -4.17 11.43 0.06
C ASP A 79 -3.72 10.55 1.24
N HIS A 80 -4.69 9.84 1.84
CA HIS A 80 -4.40 8.96 2.98
C HIS A 80 -3.57 7.72 2.60
N LYS A 81 -3.80 7.14 1.42
CA LYS A 81 -3.16 5.87 1.01
C LYS A 81 -1.66 6.04 0.81
N THR A 82 -1.27 7.13 0.18
CA THR A 82 0.12 7.46 -0.09
C THR A 82 0.84 7.81 1.21
N HIS A 83 0.20 8.56 2.11
CA HIS A 83 0.74 8.81 3.45
C HIS A 83 0.89 7.51 4.25
N SER A 84 -0.10 6.61 4.22
CA SER A 84 -0.02 5.30 4.88
C SER A 84 1.16 4.48 4.36
N ASN A 85 1.31 4.35 3.04
CA ASN A 85 2.40 3.58 2.43
C ASN A 85 3.78 4.17 2.76
N LEU A 86 3.89 5.51 2.79
CA LEU A 86 5.14 6.17 3.16
C LEU A 86 5.45 5.98 4.66
N GLY A 87 4.42 6.00 5.51
CA GLY A 87 4.54 5.65 6.93
C GLY A 87 5.02 4.21 7.14
N SER A 88 4.46 3.24 6.42
CA SER A 88 4.89 1.84 6.47
C SER A 88 6.34 1.66 6.03
N ILE A 89 6.78 2.36 4.97
CA ILE A 89 8.20 2.34 4.56
C ILE A 89 9.09 2.86 5.68
N TYR A 90 8.75 4.01 6.27
CA TYR A 90 9.56 4.57 7.35
C TYR A 90 9.60 3.67 8.58
N PHE A 91 8.49 3.02 8.91
CA PHE A 91 8.44 2.03 9.98
C PHE A 91 9.40 0.87 9.72
N LEU A 92 9.37 0.28 8.51
CA LEU A 92 10.27 -0.81 8.11
C LEU A 92 11.75 -0.40 8.09
N GLN A 93 12.04 0.88 7.83
CA GLN A 93 13.40 1.44 7.88
C GLN A 93 13.84 1.86 9.30
N GLY A 94 13.00 1.68 10.33
CA GLY A 94 13.28 2.11 11.70
C GLY A 94 13.16 3.62 11.93
N ARG A 95 12.62 4.37 10.97
CA ARG A 95 12.44 5.83 11.00
C ARG A 95 11.11 6.17 11.69
N MET A 96 11.05 5.88 12.99
CA MET A 96 9.79 5.88 13.75
C MET A 96 9.09 7.25 13.78
N THR A 97 9.85 8.35 13.90
CA THR A 97 9.29 9.70 13.93
C THR A 97 8.61 10.07 12.61
N GLU A 98 9.25 9.75 11.48
CA GLU A 98 8.63 10.00 10.17
C GLU A 98 7.45 9.08 9.89
N ALA A 99 7.52 7.83 10.36
CA ALA A 99 6.43 6.87 10.24
C ALA A 99 5.17 7.37 10.98
N GLU A 100 5.31 7.76 12.24
CA GLU A 100 4.24 8.31 13.07
C GLU A 100 3.58 9.52 12.41
N ARG A 101 4.38 10.52 12.00
CA ARG A 101 3.89 11.71 11.30
C ARG A 101 3.07 11.35 10.06
N HIS A 102 3.50 10.35 9.30
CA HIS A 102 2.79 9.94 8.09
C HIS A 102 1.52 9.14 8.35
N PHE A 103 1.48 8.31 9.39
CA PHE A 103 0.24 7.68 9.82
C PHE A 103 -0.76 8.70 10.36
N GLU A 104 -0.32 9.70 11.13
CA GLU A 104 -1.17 10.80 11.59
C GLU A 104 -1.76 11.61 10.42
N LEU A 105 -0.94 11.93 9.42
CA LEU A 105 -1.42 12.57 8.19
C LEU A 105 -2.42 11.69 7.44
N ALA A 106 -2.17 10.38 7.35
CA ALA A 106 -3.12 9.45 6.72
C ALA A 106 -4.47 9.43 7.46
N ILE A 107 -4.46 9.44 8.80
CA ILE A 107 -5.66 9.55 9.64
C ILE A 107 -6.35 10.90 9.41
N HIS A 108 -5.59 11.99 9.27
CA HIS A 108 -6.16 13.31 8.99
C HIS A 108 -6.95 13.33 7.67
N TYR A 109 -6.41 12.70 6.61
CA TYR A 109 -7.10 12.61 5.32
C TYR A 109 -8.23 11.58 5.29
N ASN A 110 -8.13 10.49 6.07
CA ASN A 110 -9.19 9.51 6.21
C ASN A 110 -9.24 8.95 7.65
N PRO A 111 -10.08 9.54 8.52
CA PRO A 111 -10.20 9.09 9.90
C PRO A 111 -10.82 7.70 10.06
N SER A 112 -11.48 7.18 9.01
CA SER A 112 -12.22 5.92 9.00
C SER A 112 -11.43 4.76 8.38
N SER A 113 -10.10 4.86 8.31
CA SER A 113 -9.25 3.76 7.82
C SER A 113 -8.80 2.87 8.99
N PRO A 114 -9.34 1.64 9.13
CA PRO A 114 -8.91 0.71 10.16
C PRO A 114 -7.43 0.31 9.98
N ASP A 115 -6.96 0.12 8.74
CA ASP A 115 -5.57 -0.25 8.44
C ASP A 115 -4.56 0.78 8.97
N VAL A 116 -4.83 2.08 8.79
CA VAL A 116 -3.92 3.14 9.25
C VAL A 116 -3.90 3.19 10.78
N ARG A 117 -5.07 3.02 11.43
CA ARG A 117 -5.15 2.93 12.89
C ARG A 117 -4.36 1.72 13.41
N TYR A 118 -4.50 0.58 12.76
CA TYR A 118 -3.74 -0.62 13.08
C TYR A 118 -2.22 -0.39 12.94
N ASN A 119 -1.75 0.19 11.83
CA ASN A 119 -0.34 0.49 11.62
C ASN A 119 0.25 1.46 12.65
N LEU A 120 -0.51 2.50 13.05
CA LEU A 120 -0.07 3.39 14.12
C LEU A 120 -0.05 2.67 15.47
N GLY A 121 -0.99 1.76 15.72
CA GLY A 121 -0.96 0.88 16.90
C GLY A 121 0.28 -0.02 16.95
N LEU A 122 0.68 -0.60 15.80
CA LEU A 122 1.91 -1.38 15.69
C LEU A 122 3.15 -0.53 15.98
N LEU A 123 3.20 0.71 15.48
CA LEU A 123 4.28 1.64 15.77
C LEU A 123 4.36 1.97 17.26
N CYS A 124 3.23 2.26 17.91
CA CYS A 124 3.19 2.50 19.35
C CYS A 124 3.65 1.26 20.14
N LEU A 125 3.26 0.06 19.71
CA LEU A 125 3.67 -1.20 20.34
C LEU A 125 5.19 -1.41 20.24
N GLU A 126 5.78 -1.18 19.07
CA GLU A 126 7.23 -1.27 18.84
C GLU A 126 8.01 -0.31 19.76
N GLN A 127 7.42 0.84 20.07
CA GLN A 127 7.98 1.82 21.01
C GLN A 127 7.59 1.58 22.48
N ALA A 128 6.99 0.43 22.79
CA ALA A 128 6.47 0.08 24.12
C ALA A 128 5.44 1.07 24.70
N ARG A 129 4.77 1.88 23.86
CA ARG A 129 3.67 2.79 24.23
C ARG A 129 2.35 2.01 24.28
N LEU A 130 2.23 1.12 25.27
CA LEU A 130 1.16 0.11 25.32
C LEU A 130 -0.26 0.70 25.37
N ASP A 131 -0.48 1.80 26.08
CA ASP A 131 -1.80 2.42 26.17
C ASP A 131 -2.24 3.09 24.87
N GLU A 132 -1.30 3.73 24.16
CA GLU A 132 -1.54 4.30 22.83
C GLU A 132 -1.78 3.20 21.79
N ALA A 133 -0.98 2.12 21.84
CA ALA A 133 -1.18 0.95 20.99
C ALA A 133 -2.58 0.36 21.19
N LYS A 134 -3.00 0.15 22.45
CA LYS A 134 -4.35 -0.32 22.78
C LYS A 134 -5.41 0.61 22.22
N HIS A 135 -5.26 1.93 22.39
CA HIS A 135 -6.22 2.90 21.88
C HIS A 135 -6.39 2.77 20.37
N HIS A 136 -5.28 2.71 19.63
CA HIS A 136 -5.31 2.61 18.17
C HIS A 136 -5.88 1.29 17.67
N PHE A 137 -5.52 0.15 18.26
CA PHE A 137 -6.12 -1.13 17.88
C PHE A 137 -7.62 -1.18 18.21
N HIS A 138 -8.04 -0.60 19.34
CA HIS A 138 -9.47 -0.52 19.68
C HIS A 138 -10.23 0.32 18.67
N VAL A 139 -9.68 1.46 18.22
CA VAL A 139 -10.31 2.26 17.16
C VAL A 139 -10.35 1.49 15.84
N ALA A 140 -9.32 0.71 15.49
CA ALA A 140 -9.35 -0.14 14.30
C ALA A 140 -10.49 -1.17 14.36
N VAL A 141 -10.70 -1.83 15.50
CA VAL A 141 -11.82 -2.77 15.72
C VAL A 141 -13.18 -2.08 15.74
N LEU A 142 -13.28 -0.83 16.22
CA LEU A 142 -14.52 -0.07 16.13
C LEU A 142 -14.90 0.26 14.67
N LEU A 143 -13.90 0.52 13.82
CA LEU A 143 -14.09 0.80 12.39
C LEU A 143 -14.39 -0.47 11.59
N ASP A 144 -13.75 -1.59 11.96
CA ASP A 144 -13.99 -2.91 11.40
C ASP A 144 -14.01 -3.96 12.53
N PRO A 145 -15.20 -4.36 13.00
CA PRO A 145 -15.34 -5.35 14.07
C PRO A 145 -14.80 -6.74 13.72
N ALA A 146 -14.58 -7.05 12.43
CA ALA A 146 -14.03 -8.31 11.97
C ALA A 146 -12.51 -8.23 11.70
N PHE A 147 -11.84 -7.16 12.13
CA PHE A 147 -10.40 -6.98 11.91
C PHE A 147 -9.58 -7.88 12.85
N VAL A 148 -9.38 -9.12 12.41
CA VAL A 148 -8.67 -10.21 13.12
C VAL A 148 -7.30 -9.78 13.64
N GLU A 149 -6.51 -9.09 12.81
CA GLU A 149 -5.16 -8.64 13.18
C GLU A 149 -5.19 -7.64 14.34
N ALA A 150 -6.14 -6.70 14.33
CA ALA A 150 -6.31 -5.72 15.40
C ALA A 150 -6.80 -6.37 16.71
N LEU A 151 -7.71 -7.35 16.63
CA LEU A 151 -8.15 -8.14 17.79
C LEU A 151 -7.01 -8.93 18.42
N ASN A 152 -6.18 -9.58 17.59
CA ASN A 152 -4.99 -10.29 18.06
C ASN A 152 -3.97 -9.34 18.71
N SER A 153 -3.77 -8.16 18.13
CA SER A 153 -2.89 -7.14 18.73
C SER A 153 -3.45 -6.59 20.05
N LEU A 154 -4.77 -6.45 20.22
CA LEU A 154 -5.38 -6.10 21.51
C LEU A 154 -5.16 -7.19 22.56
N ALA A 155 -5.31 -8.47 22.19
CA ALA A 155 -5.03 -9.59 23.08
C ALA A 155 -3.56 -9.59 23.54
N LEU A 156 -2.63 -9.34 22.61
CA LEU A 156 -1.20 -9.23 22.90
C LEU A 156 -0.91 -8.07 23.86
N VAL A 157 -1.44 -6.88 23.59
CA VAL A 157 -1.26 -5.71 24.47
C VAL A 157 -1.83 -5.99 25.86
N ALA A 158 -2.98 -6.65 25.96
CA ALA A 158 -3.57 -7.03 27.23
C ALA A 158 -2.67 -7.98 28.02
N VAL A 159 -2.04 -8.97 27.37
CA VAL A 159 -1.04 -9.86 28.01
C VAL A 159 0.17 -9.06 28.51
N LEU A 160 0.72 -8.17 27.68
CA LEU A 160 1.88 -7.34 28.06
C LEU A 160 1.58 -6.42 29.26
N GLN A 161 0.31 -6.06 29.46
CA GLN A 161 -0.14 -5.26 30.60
C GLN A 161 -0.62 -6.12 31.79
N GLY A 162 -0.53 -7.45 31.73
CA GLY A 162 -0.99 -8.35 32.78
C GLY A 162 -2.52 -8.48 32.90
N ARG A 163 -3.28 -8.01 31.91
CA ARG A 163 -4.75 -8.04 31.86
C ARG A 163 -5.27 -9.30 31.18
N PHE A 164 -5.05 -10.46 31.80
CA PHE A 164 -5.36 -11.76 31.18
C PHE A 164 -6.85 -11.96 30.86
N ALA A 165 -7.76 -11.43 31.68
CA ALA A 165 -9.20 -11.51 31.42
C ALA A 165 -9.61 -10.76 30.14
N ASP A 166 -8.99 -9.60 29.89
CA ASP A 166 -9.22 -8.86 28.65
C ASP A 166 -8.63 -9.62 27.47
N ALA A 167 -7.44 -10.22 27.61
CA ALA A 167 -6.80 -10.98 26.54
C ALA A 167 -7.67 -12.16 26.06
N GLU A 168 -8.27 -12.92 26.97
CA GLU A 168 -9.14 -14.04 26.61
C GLU A 168 -10.40 -13.58 25.85
N ARG A 169 -11.00 -12.46 26.25
CA ARG A 169 -12.14 -11.88 25.50
C ARG A 169 -11.79 -11.53 24.06
N HIS A 170 -10.63 -10.91 23.84
CA HIS A 170 -10.22 -10.54 22.47
C HIS A 170 -9.93 -11.80 21.63
N LYS A 171 -9.34 -12.85 22.21
CA LYS A 171 -9.13 -14.14 21.52
C LYS A 171 -10.45 -14.82 21.16
N GLU A 172 -11.45 -14.77 22.05
CA GLU A 172 -12.79 -15.30 21.77
C GLU A 172 -13.44 -14.54 20.61
N GLN A 173 -13.29 -13.21 20.56
CA GLN A 173 -13.74 -12.39 19.44
C GLN A 173 -13.03 -12.74 18.13
N THR A 174 -11.70 -12.93 18.16
CA THR A 174 -10.95 -13.38 16.98
C THR A 174 -11.53 -14.67 16.41
N LYS A 175 -11.71 -15.70 17.26
CA LYS A 175 -12.28 -16.99 16.83
C LYS A 175 -13.69 -16.85 16.24
N ALA A 176 -14.50 -15.96 16.80
CA ALA A 176 -15.85 -15.71 16.29
C ALA A 176 -15.85 -14.96 14.93
N SER A 177 -14.77 -14.22 14.63
CA SER A 177 -14.60 -13.51 13.35
C SER A 177 -13.95 -14.33 12.24
N GLU A 178 -13.32 -15.47 12.57
CA GLU A 178 -12.85 -16.42 11.55
C GLU A 178 -14.06 -17.10 10.90
N PRO A 179 -14.17 -17.10 9.55
CA PRO A 179 -15.19 -17.90 8.89
C PRO A 179 -14.96 -19.36 9.29
N GLU A 180 -15.99 -20.05 9.79
CA GLU A 180 -15.93 -21.49 10.06
C GLU A 180 -15.33 -22.16 8.83
N SER A 181 -14.08 -22.61 8.94
CA SER A 181 -13.47 -23.41 7.88
C SER A 181 -14.26 -24.71 7.85
N GLU A 182 -15.10 -24.85 6.82
CA GLU A 182 -15.88 -26.05 6.56
C GLU A 182 -14.97 -27.28 6.69
N GLN A 183 -15.39 -28.20 7.56
CA GLN A 183 -14.87 -29.56 7.65
C GLN A 183 -15.15 -30.34 6.37
#